data_AF-A0A932C870-F1
#
_entry.id   AF-A0A932C870-F1
#
_cell.length_a   1.000
_cell.length_b   1.000
_cell.length_c   1.000
_cell.angle_alpha   90.00
_cell.angle_beta   90.00
_cell.angle_gamma   90.00
#
_symmetry.space_group_name_H-M   'P 1'
#
loop_
_entity.id
_entity.type
_entity.pdbx_description
1 polymer ?
#
loop_
_entity_poly.entity_id
_entity_poly.type
_entity_poly.pdbx_seq_one_letter_code
_entity_poly.pdbx_strand_id
1 'polypeptide(L)'
;MDVYRSALQKLADALEQVGETSFATIVRDKSNEEDTTLTAFLVSNELWGGAGSIADQAGIGGREAKRVVEKAMIELGELQLKGGITNVRTKMWTSVFIEWKLKGI
;
A
#
# COMPACT_ATOMS: atom_id res chain seq x y z
N MET A 1 -9.23 -4.61 13.55
CA MET A 1 -8.08 -4.17 12.74
C MET A 1 -7.48 -5.29 11.89
N ASP A 2 -7.84 -6.55 12.11
CA ASP A 2 -7.25 -7.72 11.44
C ASP A 2 -7.33 -7.71 9.91
N VAL A 3 -8.43 -7.17 9.35
CA VAL A 3 -8.56 -7.03 7.89
C VAL A 3 -7.47 -6.14 7.30
N TYR A 4 -7.07 -5.07 8.00
CA TYR A 4 -5.98 -4.19 7.59
C TYR A 4 -4.62 -4.85 7.80
N ARG A 5 -4.44 -5.60 8.89
CA ARG A 5 -3.21 -6.38 9.11
C ARG A 5 -2.99 -7.39 8.00
N SER A 6 -4.04 -8.14 7.64
CA SER A 6 -3.99 -9.09 6.52
C SER A 6 -3.70 -8.41 5.18
N ALA A 7 -4.30 -7.25 4.91
CA ALA A 7 -4.02 -6.48 3.70
C ALA A 7 -2.57 -5.94 3.66
N LEU A 8 -2.03 -5.46 4.79
CA LEU A 8 -0.65 -5.05 4.90
C LEU A 8 0.33 -6.21 4.76
N GLN A 9 0.01 -7.40 5.30
CA GLN A 9 0.83 -8.59 5.09
C GLN A 9 0.91 -8.96 3.60
N LYS A 10 -0.22 -8.94 2.88
CA LYS A 10 -0.22 -9.14 1.42
C LYS A 10 0.60 -8.09 0.69
N LEU A 11 0.56 -6.83 1.13
CA LEU A 11 1.38 -5.77 0.57
C LEU A 11 2.87 -6.02 0.84
N ALA A 12 3.24 -6.44 2.05
CA ALA A 12 4.63 -6.79 2.39
C ALA A 12 5.13 -7.95 1.52
N ASP A 13 4.32 -8.99 1.33
CA ASP A 13 4.67 -10.13 0.49
C ASP A 13 4.81 -9.73 -0.99
N ALA A 14 3.94 -8.85 -1.48
CA ALA A 14 4.03 -8.29 -2.83
C ALA A 14 5.31 -7.46 -3.03
N LEU A 15 5.70 -6.66 -2.04
CA LEU A 15 6.93 -5.87 -2.03
C LEU A 15 8.16 -6.77 -2.02
N GLU A 16 8.16 -7.80 -1.18
CA GLU A 16 9.26 -8.77 -1.09
C GLU A 16 9.44 -9.57 -2.38
N GLN A 17 8.33 -9.98 -3.02
CA GLN A 17 8.34 -10.67 -4.31
C GLN A 17 9.04 -9.88 -5.41
N VAL A 18 8.95 -8.54 -5.36
CA VAL A 18 9.54 -7.65 -6.36
C VAL A 18 10.92 -7.11 -5.96
N GLY A 19 11.47 -7.60 -4.84
CA GLY A 19 12.80 -7.21 -4.35
C GLY A 19 12.82 -5.93 -3.50
N GLU A 20 11.67 -5.33 -3.20
CA GLU A 20 11.53 -4.11 -2.37
C GLU A 20 11.56 -4.46 -0.88
N THR A 21 12.64 -5.12 -0.45
CA THR A 21 12.75 -5.74 0.89
C THR A 21 12.72 -4.74 2.05
N SER A 22 13.20 -3.51 1.84
CA SER A 22 13.14 -2.43 2.83
C SER A 22 11.69 -2.01 3.11
N PHE A 23 10.90 -1.79 2.06
CA PHE A 23 9.47 -1.48 2.20
C PHE A 23 8.68 -2.66 2.75
N ALA A 24 8.99 -3.89 2.32
CA ALA A 24 8.36 -5.09 2.86
C ALA A 24 8.56 -5.19 4.38
N THR A 25 9.77 -4.93 4.86
CA THR A 25 10.10 -4.95 6.30
C THR A 25 9.30 -3.89 7.06
N ILE A 26 9.31 -2.64 6.58
CA ILE A 26 8.55 -1.54 7.18
C ILE A 26 7.06 -1.89 7.31
N VAL A 27 6.45 -2.35 6.21
CA VAL A 27 5.02 -2.70 6.19
C VAL A 27 4.72 -3.86 7.14
N ARG A 28 5.58 -4.88 7.16
CA ARG A 28 5.42 -6.05 8.03
C ARG A 28 5.52 -5.68 9.49
N ASP A 29 6.51 -4.88 9.87
CA ASP A 29 6.68 -4.39 11.24
C ASP A 29 5.45 -3.60 11.68
N LYS A 30 5.00 -2.63 10.87
CA LYS A 30 3.79 -1.84 11.16
C LYS A 30 2.52 -2.69 11.24
N SER A 31 2.44 -3.80 10.50
CA SER A 31 1.31 -4.72 10.57
C SER A 31 1.23 -5.54 11.86
N ASN A 32 2.32 -5.59 12.65
CA ASN A 32 2.39 -6.31 13.92
C ASN A 32 2.29 -5.37 15.15
N GLU A 33 2.33 -4.06 14.92
CA GLU A 33 2.19 -3.04 15.97
C GLU A 33 0.78 -2.97 16.56
N GLU A 34 0.60 -2.32 17.70
CA GLU A 34 -0.72 -2.04 18.28
C GLU A 34 -1.66 -1.23 17.36
N ASP A 35 -2.97 -1.33 17.58
CA ASP A 35 -4.01 -0.78 16.69
C ASP A 35 -3.89 0.74 16.47
N THR A 36 -3.44 1.48 17.49
CA THR A 36 -3.17 2.94 17.43
C THR A 36 -2.06 3.25 16.43
N THR A 37 -0.90 2.58 16.57
CA THR A 37 0.26 2.75 15.69
C THR A 37 -0.02 2.27 14.28
N LEU A 38 -0.73 1.15 14.14
CA LEU A 38 -1.19 0.63 12.86
C LEU A 38 -2.12 1.64 12.15
N THR A 39 -3.09 2.20 12.88
CA THR A 39 -4.00 3.20 12.31
C THR A 39 -3.26 4.44 11.86
N ALA A 40 -2.30 4.92 12.65
CA ALA A 40 -1.45 6.06 12.28
C ALA A 40 -0.65 5.78 10.99
N PHE A 41 -0.10 4.57 10.84
CA PHE A 41 0.60 4.15 9.62
C PHE A 41 -0.33 4.08 8.41
N LEU A 42 -1.53 3.51 8.56
CA LEU A 42 -2.51 3.39 7.49
C LEU A 42 -2.90 4.75 6.87
N VAL A 43 -2.90 5.82 7.66
CA VAL A 43 -3.21 7.18 7.18
C VAL A 43 -1.96 8.06 7.02
N SER A 44 -0.76 7.47 7.06
CA SER A 44 0.50 8.19 6.99
C SER A 44 0.86 8.64 5.57
N ASN A 45 1.75 9.64 5.49
CA ASN A 45 2.42 10.01 4.25
C ASN A 45 3.55 9.04 3.89
N GLU A 46 3.99 8.19 4.81
CA GLU A 46 4.94 7.11 4.50
C GLU A 46 4.30 6.07 3.57
N LEU A 47 3.05 5.70 3.85
CA LEU A 47 2.29 4.78 3.00
C LEU A 47 1.69 5.47 1.75
N TRP A 48 0.98 6.59 1.94
CA TRP A 48 0.18 7.23 0.88
C TRP A 48 0.73 8.59 0.41
N GLY A 49 1.86 9.07 0.90
CA GLY A 49 2.35 10.43 0.62
C GLY A 49 2.87 10.64 -0.80
N GLY A 50 3.45 11.82 -1.05
CA GLY A 50 4.00 12.19 -2.37
C GLY A 50 5.30 11.45 -2.72
N ALA A 51 6.25 12.20 -3.27
CA ALA A 51 7.56 11.66 -3.65
C ALA A 51 8.22 10.94 -2.46
N GLY A 52 8.63 9.68 -2.65
CA GLY A 52 9.28 8.91 -1.59
C GLY A 52 8.36 8.01 -0.75
N SER A 53 7.05 8.07 -0.95
CA SER A 53 6.13 7.14 -0.27
C SER A 53 6.16 5.75 -0.89
N ILE A 54 5.64 4.75 -0.16
CA ILE A 54 5.45 3.40 -0.70
C ILE A 54 4.53 3.44 -1.93
N ALA A 55 3.45 4.23 -1.90
CA ALA A 55 2.57 4.39 -3.05
C ALA A 55 3.26 5.00 -4.29
N ASP A 56 4.25 5.88 -4.09
CA ASP A 56 4.98 6.53 -5.17
C ASP A 56 6.11 5.66 -5.73
N GLN A 57 6.88 5.00 -4.86
CA GLN A 57 8.15 4.37 -5.22
C GLN A 57 8.08 2.86 -5.44
N ALA A 58 7.08 2.18 -4.88
CA ALA A 58 7.10 0.73 -4.93
C ALA A 58 6.84 0.19 -6.35
N GLY A 59 7.62 -0.82 -6.74
CA GLY A 59 7.46 -1.49 -8.03
C GLY A 59 8.10 -0.75 -9.21
N ILE A 60 9.00 0.20 -8.97
CA ILE A 60 9.82 0.86 -10.02
C ILE A 60 10.69 -0.15 -10.79
N GLY A 61 10.93 -1.35 -10.24
CA GLY A 61 11.73 -2.43 -10.85
C GLY A 61 11.19 -3.04 -12.15
N GLY A 62 9.99 -2.69 -12.62
CA GLY A 62 9.46 -3.10 -13.92
C GLY A 62 7.95 -3.27 -13.96
N ARG A 63 7.35 -3.37 -15.15
CA ARG A 63 5.88 -3.39 -15.32
C ARG A 63 5.18 -4.52 -14.55
N GLU A 64 5.76 -5.72 -14.55
CA GLU A 64 5.16 -6.87 -13.85
C GLU A 64 5.25 -6.69 -12.33
N ALA A 65 6.40 -6.26 -11.84
CA ALA A 65 6.61 -5.91 -10.44
C ALA A 65 5.63 -4.83 -9.95
N LYS A 66 5.48 -3.76 -10.74
CA LYS A 66 4.55 -2.67 -10.47
C LYS A 66 3.12 -3.16 -10.30
N ARG A 67 2.64 -4.03 -11.20
CA ARG A 67 1.27 -4.57 -11.15
C ARG A 67 0.99 -5.42 -9.91
N VAL A 68 1.99 -6.18 -9.44
CA VAL A 68 1.86 -6.99 -8.22
C VAL A 68 1.63 -6.10 -7.01
N VAL A 69 2.44 -5.04 -6.87
CA VAL A 69 2.31 -4.09 -5.76
C VAL A 69 1.04 -3.23 -5.88
N GLU A 70 0.75 -2.69 -7.06
CA GLU A 70 -0.45 -1.88 -7.31
C GLU A 70 -1.73 -2.64 -6.95
N LYS A 71 -1.80 -3.94 -7.26
CA LYS A 71 -2.95 -4.76 -6.89
C LYS A 71 -3.15 -4.80 -5.37
N ALA A 72 -2.07 -5.04 -4.61
CA ALA A 72 -2.14 -5.06 -3.15
C ALA A 72 -2.50 -3.67 -2.57
N MET A 73 -1.96 -2.60 -3.17
CA MET A 73 -2.29 -1.22 -2.78
C MET A 73 -3.76 -0.86 -3.08
N ILE A 74 -4.31 -1.29 -4.21
CA ILE A 74 -5.74 -1.12 -4.52
C ILE A 74 -6.60 -1.84 -3.47
N GLU A 75 -6.30 -3.11 -3.18
CA GLU A 75 -7.05 -3.90 -2.18
C GLU A 75 -7.04 -3.21 -0.80
N LEU A 76 -5.87 -2.72 -0.36
CA LEU A 76 -5.73 -1.98 0.89
C LEU A 76 -6.52 -0.66 0.86
N GLY A 77 -6.38 0.11 -0.22
CA GLY A 77 -7.04 1.40 -0.40
C GLY A 77 -8.57 1.29 -0.38
N GLU A 78 -9.13 0.29 -1.04
CA GLU A 78 -10.58 0.02 -1.02
C GLU A 78 -11.10 -0.33 0.38
N LEU A 79 -10.34 -1.14 1.14
CA LEU A 79 -10.67 -1.45 2.54
C LEU A 79 -10.63 -0.21 3.42
N GLN A 80 -9.63 0.66 3.22
CA GLN A 80 -9.51 1.91 3.95
C GLN A 80 -10.67 2.87 3.65
N LEU A 81 -11.00 3.04 2.37
CA LEU A 81 -12.14 3.86 1.91
C LEU A 81 -13.47 3.36 2.48
N LYS A 82 -13.69 2.04 2.50
CA LYS A 82 -14.90 1.44 3.07
C LYS A 82 -14.99 1.62 4.59
N GLY A 83 -13.87 1.55 5.31
CA GLY A 83 -13.83 1.66 6.77
C GLY A 83 -13.61 3.08 7.30
N GLY A 84 -13.43 4.08 6.44
CA GLY A 84 -13.19 5.46 6.85
C GLY A 84 -11.80 5.76 7.41
N ILE A 85 -10.85 4.80 7.37
CA ILE A 85 -9.47 4.97 7.83
C ILE A 85 -8.63 5.48 6.66
N THR A 86 -8.77 6.76 6.32
CA THR A 86 -8.16 7.32 5.11
C THR A 86 -7.52 8.68 5.37
N ASN A 87 -6.53 9.04 4.55
CA ASN A 87 -6.14 10.43 4.36
C ASN A 87 -6.54 10.94 2.97
N VAL A 88 -6.27 12.23 2.69
CA VAL A 88 -6.59 12.86 1.40
C VAL A 88 -5.89 12.19 0.20
N ARG A 89 -4.76 11.51 0.43
CA ARG A 89 -3.97 10.83 -0.60
C ARG A 89 -4.41 9.39 -0.82
N THR A 90 -5.00 8.71 0.18
CA THR A 90 -5.49 7.34 0.05
C THR A 90 -6.42 7.21 -1.14
N LYS A 91 -7.43 8.08 -1.25
CA LYS A 91 -8.38 8.08 -2.38
C LYS A 91 -7.69 8.36 -3.70
N MET A 92 -6.81 9.36 -3.74
CA MET A 92 -6.08 9.76 -4.94
C MET A 92 -5.26 8.59 -5.50
N TRP A 93 -4.38 8.00 -4.70
CA TRP A 93 -3.52 6.89 -5.14
C TRP A 93 -4.33 5.65 -5.52
N THR A 94 -5.35 5.29 -4.73
CA THR A 94 -6.24 4.17 -5.07
C THR A 94 -6.86 4.36 -6.45
N SER A 95 -7.38 5.56 -6.74
CA SER A 95 -7.95 5.88 -8.06
C SER A 95 -6.90 5.85 -9.18
N VAL A 96 -5.70 6.38 -8.93
CA VAL A 96 -4.59 6.36 -9.89
C VAL A 96 -4.19 4.93 -10.25
N PHE A 97 -4.03 4.05 -9.26
CA PHE A 97 -3.69 2.64 -9.50
C PHE A 97 -4.79 1.90 -10.26
N ILE A 98 -6.07 2.14 -9.93
CA ILE A 98 -7.20 1.57 -10.69
C ILE A 98 -7.17 2.05 -12.14
N GLU A 99 -6.94 3.34 -12.38
CA GLU A 99 -6.86 3.90 -13.73
C GLU A 99 -5.69 3.30 -14.52
N TRP A 100 -4.51 3.17 -13.90
CA TRP A 100 -3.36 2.53 -14.52
C TRP A 100 -3.62 1.07 -14.88
N LYS A 101 -4.23 0.31 -13.97
CA LYS A 101 -4.66 -1.06 -14.21
C LYS A 101 -5.63 -1.17 -15.40
N LEU A 102 -6.62 -0.27 -15.50
CA LEU A 102 -7.58 -0.24 -16.61
C LEU A 102 -6.93 0.15 -17.95
N LYS A 103 -5.93 1.04 -17.92
CA LYS A 103 -5.16 1.45 -19.11
C LYS A 103 -4.04 0.48 -19.48
N GLY A 104 -3.76 -0.50 -18.62
CA GLY A 104 -2.70 -1.51 -18.82
C GLY A 104 -1.28 -0.95 -18.76
N ILE A 105 -1.08 0.24 -18.18
CA ILE A 105 0.22 0.93 -18.13
C ILE A 105 1.08 0.47 -16.97
#